data_AF-A0A821B5C9-F1
#
_entry.id   AF-A0A821B5C9-F1
#
_cell.length_a   1.000
_cell.length_b   1.000
_cell.length_c   1.000
_cell.angle_alpha   90.00
_cell.angle_beta   90.00
_cell.angle_gamma   90.00
#
_symmetry.space_group_name_H-M   'P 1'
#
loop_
_entity.id
_entity.type
_entity.pdbx_description
1 polymer ?
#
loop_
_entity_poly.entity_id
_entity_poly.type
_entity_poly.pdbx_seq_one_letter_code
_entity_poly.pdbx_strand_id
1 'polypeptide(L)'
;RKGFVKIGLANGASLVPVFSFGENDLFDQVPNPQGSKIRKIQIKIHKRLGYATPFFRGRGIFQYAVGFLPNRHAIDTYVGEPIHLPKLPRDKITPEIVDKYHGEYMEALKRLFDTHKGKHGNADATIK
;
A
#
# COMPACT_ATOMS: atom_id res chain seq x y z
N ARG A 1 6.83 -0.94 8.04
CA ARG A 1 7.74 0.24 8.15
C ARG A 1 7.11 1.19 9.17
N LYS A 2 7.85 1.76 10.13
CA LYS A 2 7.26 2.51 11.27
C LYS A 2 7.63 4.01 11.34
N GLY A 3 8.20 4.55 10.25
CA GLY A 3 8.70 5.92 10.21
C GLY A 3 7.60 6.99 10.32
N PHE A 4 6.43 6.74 9.75
CA PHE A 4 5.31 7.68 9.81
C PHE A 4 4.79 7.86 11.24
N VAL A 5 4.77 6.79 12.05
CA VAL A 5 4.40 6.86 13.47
C VAL A 5 5.41 7.72 14.25
N LYS A 6 6.71 7.58 13.98
CA LYS A 6 7.74 8.43 14.59
C LYS A 6 7.53 9.91 14.27
N ILE A 7 7.20 10.22 13.01
CA ILE A 7 6.91 11.60 12.59
C ILE A 7 5.62 12.09 13.26
N GLY A 8 4.60 11.24 13.36
CA GLY A 8 3.36 11.54 14.07
C GLY A 8 3.60 11.93 15.52
N LEU A 9 4.34 11.10 16.27
CA LEU A 9 4.70 11.36 17.68
C LEU A 9 5.54 12.62 17.86
N ALA A 10 6.48 12.90 16.95
CA ALA A 10 7.31 14.10 17.04
C ALA A 10 6.50 15.41 16.85
N ASN A 11 5.38 15.34 16.15
CA ASN A 11 4.56 16.50 15.81
C ASN A 11 3.22 16.54 16.57
N GLY A 12 2.82 15.46 17.24
CA GLY A 12 1.47 15.32 17.80
C GLY A 12 0.39 15.19 16.73
N ALA A 13 0.75 14.68 15.54
CA ALA A 13 -0.20 14.50 14.44
C ALA A 13 -0.99 13.20 14.63
N SER A 14 -2.28 13.23 14.31
CA SER A 14 -3.14 12.05 14.40
C SER A 14 -2.88 11.11 13.22
N LEU A 15 -2.92 9.80 13.48
CA LEU A 15 -2.84 8.78 12.43
C LEU A 15 -4.25 8.38 12.01
N VAL A 16 -4.57 8.51 10.73
CA VAL A 16 -5.88 8.11 10.21
C VAL A 16 -5.71 6.83 9.39
N PRO A 17 -6.31 5.70 9.81
CA PRO A 17 -6.27 4.47 9.04
C PRO A 17 -7.18 4.61 7.81
N VAL A 18 -6.61 4.39 6.62
CA VAL A 18 -7.32 4.47 5.35
C VAL A 18 -7.02 3.21 4.54
N PHE A 19 -8.05 2.60 3.98
CA PHE A 19 -7.93 1.42 3.14
C PHE A 19 -8.75 1.56 1.86
N SER A 20 -8.13 1.30 0.71
CA SER A 20 -8.77 1.36 -0.61
C SER A 20 -8.86 -0.04 -1.22
N PHE A 21 -10.06 -0.45 -1.64
CA PHE A 21 -10.28 -1.66 -2.41
C PHE A 21 -10.27 -1.35 -3.92
N GLY A 22 -9.85 -2.31 -4.75
CA GLY A 22 -9.86 -2.20 -6.22
C GLY A 22 -8.60 -1.58 -6.85
N GLU A 23 -7.66 -1.08 -6.05
CA GLU A 23 -6.41 -0.48 -6.57
C GLU A 23 -5.55 -1.50 -7.37
N ASN A 24 -5.57 -2.76 -6.97
CA ASN A 24 -4.82 -3.83 -7.63
C ASN A 24 -5.35 -4.17 -9.04
N ASP A 25 -6.61 -3.86 -9.32
CA ASP A 25 -7.27 -4.19 -10.59
C ASP A 25 -7.07 -3.10 -11.66
N LEU A 26 -6.47 -1.97 -11.27
CA LEU A 26 -6.22 -0.85 -12.18
C LEU A 26 -5.16 -1.19 -13.23
N PHE A 27 -4.25 -2.12 -12.95
CA PHE A 27 -3.17 -2.48 -13.87
C PHE A 27 -2.91 -3.99 -13.85
N ASP A 28 -2.84 -4.58 -15.03
CA ASP A 28 -2.40 -5.96 -15.19
C ASP A 28 -0.89 -6.03 -14.95
N GLN A 29 -0.47 -6.80 -13.95
CA GLN A 29 0.95 -7.11 -13.79
C GLN A 29 1.33 -8.21 -14.78
N VAL A 30 2.36 -7.95 -15.59
CA VAL A 30 2.88 -8.97 -16.50
C VAL A 30 3.50 -10.10 -15.65
N PRO A 31 3.14 -11.38 -15.88
CA PRO A 31 3.70 -12.49 -15.15
C PRO A 31 5.23 -12.46 -15.17
N ASN A 32 5.82 -12.35 -13.99
CA ASN A 32 7.26 -12.17 -13.84
C ASN A 32 7.86 -13.18 -12.84
N PRO A 33 7.70 -14.49 -13.10
CA PRO A 33 8.21 -15.52 -12.19
C PRO A 33 9.74 -15.51 -12.15
N GLN A 34 10.29 -16.01 -11.03
CA GLN A 34 11.73 -16.17 -10.87
C GLN A 34 12.28 -17.08 -11.98
N GLY A 35 13.39 -16.65 -12.61
CA GLY A 35 13.98 -17.37 -13.74
C GLY A 35 13.46 -16.99 -15.13
N SER A 36 12.35 -16.25 -15.22
CA SER A 36 11.82 -15.78 -16.52
C SER A 36 12.79 -14.84 -17.25
N LYS A 37 12.72 -14.86 -18.59
CA LYS A 37 13.53 -13.96 -19.44
C LYS A 37 13.24 -12.48 -19.13
N ILE A 38 11.97 -12.15 -18.87
CA ILE A 38 11.52 -10.81 -18.47
C ILE A 38 12.19 -10.39 -17.15
N ARG A 39 12.21 -11.26 -16.13
CA ARG A 39 12.88 -10.98 -14.85
C ARG A 39 14.37 -10.73 -15.03
N LYS A 40 15.05 -11.52 -15.86
CA LYS A 40 16.48 -11.36 -16.15
C LYS A 40 16.78 -10.01 -16.83
N ILE A 41 15.92 -9.58 -17.75
CA ILE A 41 16.01 -8.26 -18.39
C ILE A 41 15.77 -7.15 -17.37
N GLN A 42 14.70 -7.24 -16.56
CA GLN A 42 14.43 -6.27 -15.50
C GLN A 42 15.60 -6.13 -14.52
N ILE A 43 16.19 -7.25 -14.07
CA ILE A 43 17.33 -7.22 -13.15
C ILE A 43 18.55 -6.55 -13.81
N LYS A 44 18.79 -6.81 -15.10
CA LYS A 44 19.89 -6.18 -15.84
C LYS A 44 19.67 -4.66 -15.99
N ILE A 45 18.43 -4.24 -16.28
CA ILE A 45 18.04 -2.82 -16.36
C ILE A 45 18.15 -2.16 -14.98
N HIS A 46 17.62 -2.80 -13.93
CA HIS A 46 17.69 -2.33 -12.55
C HIS A 46 19.14 -2.13 -12.08
N LYS A 47 20.03 -3.08 -12.38
CA LYS A 47 21.46 -2.96 -12.07
C LYS A 47 22.15 -1.81 -12.82
N ARG A 48 21.63 -1.40 -13.97
CA ARG A 48 22.19 -0.31 -14.79
C ARG A 48 21.62 1.06 -14.43
N LEU A 49 20.33 1.14 -14.12
CA LEU A 49 19.61 2.39 -13.87
C LEU A 49 19.41 2.71 -12.38
N GLY A 50 19.63 1.75 -11.48
CA GLY A 50 19.44 1.91 -10.02
C GLY A 50 17.99 1.82 -9.56
N TYR A 51 17.01 1.82 -10.47
CA TYR A 51 15.59 1.64 -10.18
C TYR A 51 14.97 0.58 -11.09
N ALA A 52 14.00 -0.17 -10.57
CA ALA A 52 13.36 -1.25 -11.30
C ALA A 52 12.23 -0.65 -12.13
N THR A 53 12.29 -0.76 -13.46
CA THR A 53 11.20 -0.33 -14.32
C THR A 53 10.03 -1.32 -14.17
N PRO A 54 8.88 -0.91 -13.62
CA PRO A 54 7.75 -1.80 -13.48
C PRO A 54 7.15 -2.05 -14.87
N PHE A 55 6.93 -3.32 -15.21
CA PHE A 55 6.19 -3.72 -16.41
C PHE A 55 4.75 -4.02 -16.00
N PHE A 56 3.88 -3.03 -16.17
CA PHE A 56 2.43 -3.16 -16.02
C PHE A 56 1.76 -2.83 -17.34
N ARG A 57 0.58 -3.43 -17.57
CA ARG A 57 -0.26 -3.16 -18.72
C ARG A 57 -1.60 -2.61 -18.22
N GLY A 58 -2.00 -1.47 -18.75
CA GLY A 58 -3.36 -0.96 -18.63
C GLY A 58 -3.96 -0.75 -20.01
N ARG A 59 -4.83 0.25 -20.16
CA ARG A 59 -5.46 0.63 -21.44
C ARG A 59 -4.65 1.68 -22.20
N GLY A 60 -4.82 1.71 -23.53
CA GLY A 60 -4.31 2.76 -24.39
C GLY A 60 -5.19 4.00 -24.39
N ILE A 61 -4.67 5.11 -24.90
CA ILE A 61 -5.41 6.38 -25.02
C ILE A 61 -6.56 6.24 -26.05
N PHE A 62 -6.36 5.41 -27.09
CA PHE A 62 -7.33 5.20 -28.17
C PHE A 62 -7.73 3.73 -28.41
N GLN A 63 -6.99 2.76 -27.85
CA GLN A 63 -7.29 1.32 -27.94
C GLN A 63 -7.35 0.72 -26.53
N TYR A 64 -8.42 -0.01 -26.23
CA TYR A 64 -8.61 -0.66 -24.92
C TYR A 64 -7.74 -1.92 -24.72
N ALA A 65 -6.96 -2.33 -25.72
CA ALA A 65 -6.22 -3.61 -25.69
C ALA A 65 -4.86 -3.54 -24.98
N VAL A 66 -4.09 -2.44 -25.14
CA VAL A 66 -2.74 -2.29 -24.56
C VAL A 66 -2.39 -0.81 -24.36
N GLY A 67 -1.96 -0.42 -23.15
CA GLY A 67 -1.34 0.88 -22.89
C GLY A 67 -0.89 1.09 -21.45
N PHE A 68 -0.70 2.35 -21.05
CA PHE A 68 -0.17 2.75 -19.73
C PHE A 68 -1.20 3.42 -18.82
N LEU A 69 -2.45 3.61 -19.28
CA LEU A 69 -3.51 4.21 -18.46
C LEU A 69 -4.18 3.14 -17.59
N PRO A 70 -4.62 3.48 -16.36
CA PRO A 70 -5.31 2.53 -15.50
C PRO A 70 -6.62 2.06 -16.13
N ASN A 71 -6.94 0.78 -15.95
CA ASN A 71 -8.23 0.19 -16.30
C ASN A 71 -9.36 0.87 -15.51
N ARG A 72 -10.58 0.81 -16.06
CA ARG A 72 -11.76 1.41 -15.42
C ARG A 72 -12.33 0.44 -14.38
N HIS A 73 -11.77 0.46 -13.18
CA HIS A 73 -12.30 -0.24 -12.02
C HIS A 73 -12.73 0.76 -10.94
N ALA A 74 -13.78 0.41 -10.20
CA ALA A 74 -14.18 1.18 -9.03
C ALA A 74 -13.11 1.05 -7.93
N ILE A 75 -12.80 2.17 -7.29
CA ILE A 75 -11.92 2.21 -6.13
C ILE A 75 -12.78 2.72 -4.97
N ASP A 76 -12.97 1.86 -3.97
CA ASP A 76 -13.75 2.20 -2.78
C ASP A 76 -12.80 2.42 -1.61
N THR A 77 -12.70 3.67 -1.17
CA THR A 77 -11.82 4.10 -0.08
C THR A 77 -12.61 4.28 1.21
N TYR A 78 -12.19 3.58 2.26
CA TYR A 78 -12.76 3.66 3.59
C TYR A 78 -11.79 4.34 4.55
N VAL A 79 -12.30 5.30 5.30
CA VAL A 79 -11.55 6.08 6.28
C VAL A 79 -12.04 5.71 7.67
N GLY A 80 -11.13 5.30 8.54
CA GLY A 80 -11.45 4.97 9.92
C GLY A 80 -11.23 6.12 10.88
N GLU A 81 -11.43 5.83 12.16
CA GLU A 81 -11.30 6.81 13.24
C GLU A 81 -9.83 7.26 13.43
N PRO A 82 -9.60 8.55 13.71
CA PRO A 82 -8.27 9.07 13.96
C PRO A 82 -7.69 8.55 15.28
N ILE A 83 -6.43 8.11 15.24
CA ILE A 83 -5.64 7.75 16.41
C ILE A 83 -4.82 8.96 16.81
N HIS A 84 -5.19 9.58 17.93
CA HIS A 84 -4.50 10.77 18.43
C HIS A 84 -3.18 10.40 19.09
N LEU A 85 -2.10 11.03 18.61
CA LEU A 85 -0.76 10.84 19.16
C LEU A 85 -0.35 11.99 20.06
N PRO A 86 0.27 11.72 21.23
CA PRO A 86 0.87 12.76 22.03
C PRO A 86 2.09 13.34 21.30
N LYS A 87 2.30 14.64 21.43
CA LYS A 87 3.53 15.28 20.98
C LYS A 87 4.66 14.98 21.97
N LEU A 88 5.66 14.22 21.51
CA LEU A 88 6.83 13.84 22.31
C LEU A 88 8.11 14.45 21.71
N PRO A 89 9.04 14.93 22.55
CA PRO A 89 10.36 15.33 22.07
C PRO A 89 11.15 14.08 21.62
N ARG A 90 12.07 14.25 20.67
CA ARG A 90 12.69 13.13 19.92
C ARG A 90 13.43 12.14 20.80
N ASP A 91 14.04 12.61 21.88
CA ASP A 91 14.72 11.84 22.93
C ASP A 91 13.79 10.87 23.66
N LYS A 92 12.49 11.17 23.74
CA LYS A 92 11.48 10.32 24.39
C LYS A 92 10.76 9.35 23.45
N ILE A 93 11.05 9.39 22.14
CA ILE A 93 10.43 8.49 21.16
C ILE A 93 11.20 7.17 21.15
N THR A 94 10.78 6.25 22.03
CA THR A 94 11.37 4.90 22.09
C THR A 94 10.75 3.97 21.04
N PRO A 95 11.47 2.91 20.62
CA PRO A 95 10.92 1.89 19.72
C PRO A 95 9.63 1.25 20.24
N GLU A 96 9.51 1.07 21.56
CA GLU A 96 8.33 0.47 22.20
C GLU A 96 7.07 1.32 22.02
N ILE A 97 7.18 2.65 22.18
CA ILE A 97 6.05 3.57 21.97
C ILE A 97 5.65 3.57 20.50
N VAL A 98 6.62 3.58 19.59
CA VAL A 98 6.38 3.50 18.15
C VAL A 98 5.67 2.21 17.79
N ASP A 99 6.06 1.10 18.41
CA ASP A 99 5.49 -0.22 18.17
C ASP A 99 4.06 -0.33 18.70
N LYS A 100 3.79 0.25 19.86
CA LYS A 100 2.44 0.37 20.42
C LYS A 100 1.48 1.06 19.44
N TYR A 101 1.78 2.31 19.05
CA TYR A 101 0.89 3.06 18.16
C TYR A 101 0.83 2.50 16.74
N HIS A 102 1.92 1.89 16.26
CA HIS A 102 1.88 1.14 15.01
C HIS A 102 0.95 -0.07 15.13
N GLY A 103 0.95 -0.77 16.27
CA GLY A 103 0.02 -1.86 16.56
C GLY A 103 -1.43 -1.40 16.50
N GLU A 104 -1.77 -0.33 17.24
CA GLU A 104 -3.11 0.27 17.24
C GLU A 104 -3.57 0.66 15.82
N TYR A 105 -2.67 1.27 15.03
CA TYR A 105 -2.93 1.61 13.63
C TYR A 105 -3.20 0.37 12.76
N MET A 106 -2.38 -0.68 12.91
CA MET A 106 -2.56 -1.93 12.15
C MET A 106 -3.85 -2.64 12.52
N GLU A 107 -4.24 -2.64 13.79
CA GLU A 107 -5.53 -3.19 14.24
C GLU A 107 -6.70 -2.41 13.66
N ALA A 108 -6.62 -1.08 13.67
CA ALA A 108 -7.66 -0.23 13.07
C ALA A 108 -7.80 -0.48 11.55
N LEU A 109 -6.68 -0.61 10.83
CA LEU A 109 -6.69 -1.00 9.42
C LEU A 109 -7.28 -2.40 9.19
N LYS A 110 -6.91 -3.38 10.01
CA LYS A 110 -7.48 -4.74 9.94
C LYS A 110 -8.98 -4.72 10.14
N ARG A 111 -9.47 -3.96 11.12
CA ARG A 111 -10.92 -3.79 11.35
C ARG A 111 -11.62 -3.20 10.14
N LEU A 112 -11.08 -2.13 9.53
CA LEU A 112 -11.64 -1.54 8.31
C LEU A 112 -11.71 -2.58 7.19
N PHE A 113 -10.61 -3.31 6.98
CA PHE A 113 -10.55 -4.33 5.95
C PHE A 113 -11.55 -5.45 6.20
N ASP A 114 -11.58 -6.04 7.38
CA ASP A 114 -12.48 -7.15 7.71
C ASP A 114 -13.96 -6.76 7.61
N THR A 115 -14.28 -5.50 7.92
CA THR A 115 -15.63 -4.96 7.79
C THR A 115 -16.09 -4.87 6.33
N HIS A 116 -15.17 -4.56 5.41
CA HIS A 116 -15.52 -4.25 4.01
C HIS A 116 -15.11 -5.34 3.01
N LYS A 117 -14.21 -6.27 3.35
CA LYS A 117 -13.66 -7.29 2.42
C LYS A 117 -14.71 -8.18 1.76
N GLY A 118 -15.80 -8.49 2.47
CA GLY A 118 -16.91 -9.29 1.94
C GLY A 118 -17.61 -8.64 0.74
N LYS A 119 -17.70 -7.30 0.72
CA LYS A 119 -18.30 -6.54 -0.39
C LYS A 119 -17.44 -6.56 -1.66
N HIS A 120 -16.15 -6.87 -1.51
CA HIS A 120 -15.16 -6.85 -2.58
C HIS A 120 -14.67 -8.26 -2.97
N GLY A 121 -15.42 -9.31 -2.65
CA GLY A 121 -15.09 -10.69 -3.04
C GLY A 121 -13.84 -11.27 -2.36
N ASN A 122 -13.38 -10.64 -1.27
CA ASN A 122 -12.14 -10.97 -0.56
C ASN A 122 -12.42 -11.57 0.83
N ALA A 123 -13.47 -12.40 0.96
CA ALA A 123 -13.94 -12.89 2.26
C ALA A 123 -12.84 -13.65 3.06
N ASP A 124 -12.01 -14.44 2.36
CA ASP A 124 -10.93 -15.24 2.95
C ASP A 124 -9.58 -14.52 3.00
N ALA A 125 -9.50 -13.31 2.43
CA ALA A 125 -8.26 -12.56 2.42
C ALA A 125 -7.94 -12.03 3.83
N THR A 126 -6.65 -11.95 4.14
CA THR A 126 -6.13 -11.42 5.41
C THR A 126 -4.97 -10.48 5.12
N ILE A 127 -4.99 -9.30 5.74
CA ILE A 127 -3.86 -8.37 5.70
C ILE A 127 -2.76 -8.90 6.62
N LYS A 128 -1.58 -9.18 6.05
CA LYS A 128 -0.38 -9.61 6.79
C LYS A 128 0.29 -8.43 7.49
#